data_AF-A0A9K3JU54-F1
#
_entry.id   AF-A0A9K3JU54-F1
#
_cell.length_a   1.000
_cell.length_b   1.000
_cell.length_c   1.000
_cell.angle_alpha   90.00
_cell.angle_beta   90.00
_cell.angle_gamma   90.00
#
_symmetry.space_group_name_H-M   'P 1'
#
loop_
_entity.id
_entity.type
_entity.pdbx_description
1 polymer ?
#
loop_
_entity_poly.entity_id
_entity_poly.type
_entity_poly.pdbx_seq_one_letter_code
_entity_poly.pdbx_strand_id
1 'polypeptide(L)'
;MHKETTPDAGGTGADVNIRSSAFAAGQAGAGSQSSMPHPPIGPKDTLGDIYYKTYTEEARSDAPHHPPWGLKQKDTFLEFAPCREWFLNSFPPGEVNRKMARTHDGLYHAYVVGEANTRASNNQIVREWRTMVMERGDWEKYRERLLRQVKFEADRKSEEWGREGLRGKLRAAEHLLAKERADWKKICEKDNQRMYASRAKITDLEAQNVTLTMKVEDLEADKGR
;
A
#
# COMPACT_ATOMS: atom_id res chain seq x y z
N MET A 1 -18.17 -26.77 -8.80
CA MET A 1 -18.28 -28.25 -8.76
C MET A 1 -16.89 -28.81 -8.53
N HIS A 2 -16.77 -29.58 -7.45
CA HIS A 2 -15.62 -30.43 -7.11
C HIS A 2 -15.24 -31.38 -8.25
N LYS A 3 -13.95 -31.72 -8.37
CA LYS A 3 -13.46 -33.04 -7.95
C LYS A 3 -11.93 -33.19 -8.08
N GLU A 4 -11.36 -33.68 -6.99
CA GLU A 4 -10.10 -34.41 -6.89
C GLU A 4 -10.10 -35.63 -7.82
N THR A 5 -8.91 -36.10 -8.23
CA THR A 5 -8.43 -37.47 -7.94
C THR A 5 -7.04 -37.73 -8.55
N THR A 6 -6.06 -38.00 -7.69
CA THR A 6 -5.03 -39.05 -7.87
C THR A 6 -5.73 -40.43 -7.71
N PRO A 7 -5.18 -41.58 -8.23
CA PRO A 7 -3.93 -42.16 -7.73
C PRO A 7 -3.04 -42.99 -8.70
N ASP A 8 -1.77 -43.06 -8.32
CA ASP A 8 -0.74 -44.13 -8.33
C ASP A 8 -0.46 -45.17 -9.45
N ALA A 9 0.86 -45.37 -9.59
CA ALA A 9 1.67 -46.59 -9.75
C ALA A 9 1.91 -47.25 -11.14
N GLY A 10 3.20 -47.42 -11.46
CA GLY A 10 3.74 -48.40 -12.40
C GLY A 10 5.06 -47.95 -13.07
N GLY A 11 6.20 -48.48 -12.61
CA GLY A 11 7.56 -48.02 -12.96
C GLY A 11 8.30 -48.78 -14.08
N THR A 12 9.63 -48.78 -13.95
CA THR A 12 10.75 -49.27 -14.82
C THR A 12 11.31 -48.22 -15.79
N GLY A 13 12.60 -47.90 -15.88
CA GLY A 13 13.85 -48.29 -15.20
C GLY A 13 15.03 -47.70 -16.01
N ALA A 14 16.15 -47.32 -15.39
CA ALA A 14 17.47 -47.20 -16.05
C ALA A 14 18.58 -46.85 -15.03
N ASP A 15 19.62 -47.70 -15.03
CA ASP A 15 20.86 -47.61 -14.27
C ASP A 15 21.70 -46.35 -14.57
N VAL A 16 22.36 -45.79 -13.53
CA VAL A 16 23.43 -44.80 -13.70
C VAL A 16 24.71 -45.31 -13.04
N ASN A 17 25.71 -45.55 -13.89
CA ASN A 17 27.07 -45.97 -13.60
C ASN A 17 27.93 -44.76 -13.22
N ILE A 18 28.48 -44.74 -11.99
CA ILE A 18 29.38 -43.68 -11.51
C ILE A 18 30.81 -44.02 -11.96
N ARG A 19 31.36 -43.23 -12.89
CA ARG A 19 32.78 -43.28 -13.25
C ARG A 19 33.61 -42.35 -12.36
N SER A 20 34.67 -42.95 -11.84
CA SER A 20 35.78 -42.37 -11.08
C SER A 20 36.56 -41.32 -11.88
N SER A 21 36.91 -40.19 -11.25
CA SER A 21 37.90 -39.22 -11.76
C SER A 21 39.06 -39.12 -10.79
N ALA A 22 40.22 -39.63 -11.21
CA ALA A 22 41.48 -39.58 -10.50
C ALA A 22 42.08 -38.16 -10.48
N PHE A 23 42.63 -37.74 -9.34
CA PHE A 23 43.46 -36.54 -9.23
C PHE A 23 44.92 -36.96 -9.03
N ALA A 24 45.80 -36.42 -9.89
CA ALA A 24 47.24 -36.70 -9.90
C ALA A 24 47.96 -35.96 -8.76
N ALA A 25 48.87 -36.66 -8.09
CA ALA A 25 49.71 -36.15 -7.03
C ALA A 25 50.90 -35.33 -7.59
N GLY A 26 51.05 -34.10 -7.10
CA GLY A 26 52.29 -33.33 -7.20
C GLY A 26 53.06 -33.43 -5.88
N GLN A 27 54.30 -33.93 -5.93
CA GLN A 27 55.23 -33.97 -4.80
C GLN A 27 55.73 -32.55 -4.44
N ALA A 28 55.81 -32.26 -3.13
CA ALA A 28 56.61 -31.17 -2.61
C ALA A 28 57.27 -31.54 -1.27
N GLY A 29 58.60 -31.41 -1.26
CA GLY A 29 59.46 -30.86 -0.20
C GLY A 29 59.22 -31.24 1.26
N ALA A 30 60.22 -31.90 1.85
CA ALA A 30 60.36 -32.17 3.27
C ALA A 30 60.40 -30.89 4.13
N GLY A 31 59.52 -30.85 5.14
CA GLY A 31 59.60 -29.96 6.29
C GLY A 31 59.11 -30.74 7.51
N SER A 32 60.01 -30.99 8.45
CA SER A 32 59.75 -31.70 9.71
C SER A 32 58.63 -31.03 10.51
N GLN A 33 57.40 -31.50 10.35
CA GLN A 33 56.31 -31.20 11.28
C GLN A 33 56.24 -32.34 12.29
N SER A 34 56.48 -32.00 13.56
CA SER A 34 56.18 -32.83 14.71
C SER A 34 54.67 -33.11 14.73
N SER A 35 54.26 -34.14 14.00
CA SER A 35 52.91 -34.66 14.03
C SER A 35 52.68 -35.21 15.43
N MET A 36 52.11 -34.41 16.32
CA MET A 36 51.39 -34.98 17.44
C MET A 36 50.38 -35.97 16.83
N PRO A 37 50.44 -37.26 17.17
CA PRO A 37 49.59 -38.24 16.52
C PRO A 37 48.14 -37.91 16.84
N HIS A 38 47.40 -37.47 15.82
CA HIS A 38 45.96 -37.29 15.93
C HIS A 38 45.36 -38.64 16.33
N PRO A 39 44.55 -38.70 17.40
CA PRO A 39 44.01 -39.97 17.86
C PRO A 39 43.18 -40.60 16.74
N PRO A 40 43.28 -41.92 16.52
CA PRO A 40 42.64 -42.57 15.38
C PRO A 40 41.14 -42.33 15.37
N ILE A 41 40.57 -42.18 14.17
CA ILE A 41 39.14 -42.00 13.96
C ILE A 41 38.45 -43.34 14.24
N GLY A 42 37.56 -43.35 15.24
CA GLY A 42 36.79 -44.50 15.65
C GLY A 42 35.42 -44.54 14.96
N PRO A 43 34.81 -45.73 14.82
CA PRO A 43 33.49 -45.89 14.20
C PRO A 43 32.33 -45.26 14.99
N LYS A 44 32.59 -44.78 16.22
CA LYS A 44 31.63 -44.07 17.07
C LYS A 44 31.89 -42.56 17.15
N ASP A 45 32.89 -42.06 16.42
CA ASP A 45 33.22 -40.64 16.45
C ASP A 45 32.12 -39.82 15.77
N THR A 46 31.73 -38.74 16.43
CA THR A 46 30.82 -37.77 15.82
C THR A 46 31.55 -36.93 14.76
N LEU A 47 30.79 -36.25 13.89
CA LEU A 47 31.37 -35.29 12.94
C LEU A 47 32.21 -34.21 13.64
N GLY A 48 31.82 -33.82 14.86
CA GLY A 48 32.60 -32.92 15.70
C GLY A 48 33.94 -33.54 16.13
N ASP A 49 33.93 -34.79 16.57
CA ASP A 49 35.15 -35.49 16.99
C ASP A 49 36.13 -35.66 15.83
N ILE A 50 35.65 -36.03 14.63
CA ILE A 50 36.47 -36.16 13.42
C ILE A 50 37.10 -34.81 13.03
N TYR A 51 36.32 -33.73 13.11
CA TYR A 51 36.81 -32.38 12.81
C TYR A 51 37.89 -31.94 13.80
N TYR A 52 37.66 -32.03 15.11
CA TYR A 52 38.66 -31.58 16.10
C TYR A 52 39.87 -32.51 16.21
N LYS A 53 39.75 -33.77 15.78
CA LYS A 53 40.90 -34.68 15.63
C LYS A 53 41.83 -34.27 14.50
N THR A 54 41.36 -33.54 13.49
CA THR A 54 42.17 -33.07 12.35
C THR A 54 42.43 -31.56 12.38
N TYR A 55 41.79 -30.85 13.31
CA TYR A 55 41.91 -29.41 13.49
C TYR A 55 43.24 -29.04 14.15
N THR A 56 44.04 -28.21 13.49
CA THR A 56 45.20 -27.52 14.06
C THR A 56 45.00 -26.01 13.93
N GLU A 57 45.28 -25.25 15.00
CA GLU A 57 45.16 -23.79 14.93
C GLU A 57 46.13 -23.17 13.91
N GLU A 58 47.27 -23.82 13.69
CA GLU A 58 48.31 -23.45 12.73
C GLU A 58 47.84 -23.52 11.27
N ALA A 59 47.01 -24.51 10.91
CA ALA A 59 46.46 -24.64 9.55
C ALA A 59 45.37 -23.59 9.24
N ARG A 60 44.81 -22.95 10.27
CA ARG A 60 43.73 -21.95 10.14
C ARG A 60 44.25 -20.53 9.89
N SER A 61 45.47 -20.19 10.35
CA SER A 61 45.98 -18.82 10.32
C SER A 61 44.94 -17.83 10.93
N ASP A 62 44.70 -16.68 10.30
CA ASP A 62 43.77 -15.63 10.77
C ASP A 62 42.29 -15.90 10.45
N ALA A 63 41.95 -16.97 9.72
CA ALA A 63 40.57 -17.23 9.32
C ALA A 63 39.66 -17.55 10.53
N PRO A 64 38.49 -16.92 10.72
CA PRO A 64 37.60 -17.20 11.84
C PRO A 64 37.24 -18.70 11.93
N HIS A 65 37.25 -19.25 13.15
CA HIS A 65 36.85 -20.64 13.37
C HIS A 65 35.36 -20.84 13.01
N HIS A 66 35.10 -21.63 11.97
CA HIS A 66 33.77 -22.10 11.62
C HIS A 66 33.56 -23.50 12.20
N PRO A 67 32.59 -23.69 13.11
CA PRO A 67 32.30 -25.04 13.58
C PRO A 67 31.80 -25.93 12.43
N PRO A 68 32.05 -27.25 12.49
CA PRO A 68 31.68 -28.20 11.44
C PRO A 68 30.17 -28.45 11.36
N TRP A 69 29.41 -28.08 12.39
CA TRP A 69 27.95 -28.12 12.36
C TRP A 69 27.39 -26.87 11.67
N GLY A 70 26.53 -27.07 10.68
CA GLY A 70 25.97 -26.01 9.85
C GLY A 70 24.94 -25.11 10.53
N LEU A 71 24.60 -25.37 11.81
CA LEU A 71 23.57 -24.61 12.53
C LEU A 71 23.99 -23.17 12.79
N LYS A 72 23.30 -22.23 12.17
CA LYS A 72 23.37 -20.80 12.43
C LYS A 72 22.20 -20.36 13.31
N GLN A 73 22.39 -19.25 14.02
CA GLN A 73 21.29 -18.57 14.69
C GLN A 73 20.25 -18.20 13.63
N LYS A 74 19.02 -18.74 13.76
CA LYS A 74 17.87 -18.67 12.82
C LYS A 74 17.70 -19.84 11.84
N ASP A 75 18.51 -20.89 11.90
CA ASP A 75 18.21 -22.11 11.13
C ASP A 75 16.95 -22.82 11.66
N THR A 76 16.18 -23.40 10.74
CA THR A 76 14.98 -24.15 11.10
C THR A 76 15.43 -25.51 11.63
N PHE A 77 15.15 -25.77 12.89
CA PHE A 77 15.51 -27.00 13.61
C PHE A 77 14.73 -28.21 13.07
N LEU A 78 15.13 -28.75 11.91
CA LEU A 78 14.45 -29.86 11.24
C LEU A 78 14.83 -31.24 11.82
N GLU A 79 16.03 -31.38 12.41
CA GLU A 79 16.52 -32.65 12.95
C GLU A 79 16.67 -32.63 14.48
N PHE A 80 15.85 -33.39 15.20
CA PHE A 80 15.75 -33.33 16.67
C PHE A 80 17.09 -33.54 17.41
N ALA A 81 17.93 -34.46 16.95
CA ALA A 81 19.17 -34.82 17.67
C ALA A 81 20.23 -33.68 17.67
N PRO A 82 20.64 -33.11 16.51
CA PRO A 82 21.54 -31.94 16.48
C PRO A 82 20.98 -30.72 17.22
N CYS A 83 19.66 -30.53 17.16
CA CYS A 83 18.99 -29.40 17.83
C CYS A 83 19.04 -29.55 19.35
N ARG A 84 18.79 -30.77 19.85
CA ARG A 84 18.87 -31.08 21.28
C ARG A 84 20.28 -30.90 21.82
N GLU A 85 21.31 -31.33 21.10
CA GLU A 85 22.72 -31.14 21.50
C GLU A 85 23.11 -29.66 21.56
N TRP A 86 22.66 -28.87 20.57
CA TRP A 86 22.83 -27.41 20.55
C TRP A 86 22.11 -26.72 21.72
N PHE A 87 20.84 -27.06 21.98
CA PHE A 87 20.04 -26.49 23.08
C PHE A 87 20.55 -26.87 24.47
N LEU A 88 21.10 -28.08 24.64
CA LEU A 88 21.67 -28.54 25.91
C LEU A 88 23.10 -28.05 26.12
N ASN A 89 23.61 -27.16 25.27
CA ASN A 89 24.99 -26.65 25.33
C ASN A 89 26.02 -27.80 25.39
N SER A 90 25.65 -28.95 24.81
CA SER A 90 26.43 -30.19 24.85
C SER A 90 27.42 -30.13 23.70
N PHE A 91 28.49 -29.36 23.90
CA PHE A 91 29.56 -29.23 22.92
C PHE A 91 30.34 -30.55 22.81
N PRO A 92 30.74 -30.98 21.60
CA PRO A 92 31.63 -32.11 21.45
C PRO A 92 32.88 -31.92 22.31
N PRO A 93 33.43 -32.99 22.90
CA PRO A 93 34.64 -32.92 23.73
C PRO A 93 35.79 -32.16 23.05
N GLY A 94 35.91 -32.25 21.72
CA GLY A 94 36.87 -31.48 20.94
C GLY A 94 36.68 -29.96 20.97
N GLU A 95 35.45 -29.45 20.88
CA GLU A 95 35.19 -28.00 20.99
C GLU A 95 35.41 -27.51 22.42
N VAL A 96 35.01 -28.32 23.42
CA VAL A 96 35.29 -28.03 24.83
C VAL A 96 36.80 -27.92 25.06
N ASN A 97 37.56 -28.91 24.60
CA ASN A 97 39.02 -28.92 24.72
C ASN A 97 39.65 -27.73 24.00
N ARG A 98 39.15 -27.36 22.81
CA ARG A 98 39.64 -26.17 22.09
C ARG A 98 39.35 -24.88 22.86
N LYS A 99 38.16 -24.74 23.45
CA LYS A 99 37.82 -23.56 24.27
C LYS A 99 38.67 -23.50 25.53
N MET A 100 38.93 -24.64 26.17
CA MET A 100 39.78 -24.76 27.36
C MET A 100 41.27 -24.55 27.06
N ALA A 101 41.72 -24.90 25.86
CA ALA A 101 43.10 -24.69 25.40
C ALA A 101 43.40 -23.24 24.99
N ARG A 102 42.41 -22.34 24.99
CA ARG A 102 42.63 -20.93 24.66
C ARG A 102 43.51 -20.26 25.71
N THR A 103 44.49 -19.50 25.24
CA THR A 103 45.26 -18.61 26.10
C THR A 103 44.37 -17.52 26.69
N HIS A 104 44.73 -17.03 27.87
CA HIS A 104 44.06 -15.91 28.51
C HIS A 104 43.97 -14.69 27.58
N ASP A 105 45.04 -14.38 26.85
CA ASP A 105 45.08 -13.28 25.87
C ASP A 105 44.12 -13.50 24.70
N GLY A 106 43.98 -14.74 24.22
CA GLY A 106 43.00 -15.09 23.19
C GLY A 106 41.55 -14.95 23.67
N LEU A 107 41.28 -15.25 24.94
CA LEU A 107 39.97 -15.02 25.56
C LEU A 107 39.67 -13.52 25.69
N TYR A 108 40.63 -12.73 26.19
CA TYR A 108 40.49 -11.28 26.32
C TYR A 108 40.26 -10.61 24.95
N HIS A 109 41.04 -10.98 23.94
CA HIS A 109 40.87 -10.44 22.59
C HIS A 109 39.49 -10.78 22.00
N ALA A 110 39.01 -12.03 22.18
CA ALA A 110 37.69 -12.42 21.72
C ALA A 110 36.55 -11.65 22.43
N TYR A 111 36.70 -11.40 23.73
CA TYR A 111 35.77 -10.57 24.49
C TYR A 111 35.75 -9.12 23.98
N VAL A 112 36.92 -8.49 23.81
CA VAL A 112 37.04 -7.11 23.31
C VAL A 112 36.41 -6.97 21.91
N VAL A 113 36.71 -7.91 21.00
CA VAL A 113 36.12 -7.91 19.64
C VAL A 113 34.61 -8.12 19.70
N GLY A 114 34.13 -9.06 20.52
CA GLY A 114 32.71 -9.32 20.69
C GLY A 114 31.95 -8.10 21.22
N GLU A 115 32.50 -7.41 22.22
CA GLU A 115 31.91 -6.18 22.73
C GLU A 115 31.96 -5.04 21.71
N ALA A 116 33.06 -4.87 20.99
CA ALA A 116 33.19 -3.85 19.94
C ALA A 116 32.14 -4.06 18.84
N ASN A 117 31.96 -5.30 18.39
CA ASN A 117 30.96 -5.66 17.37
C ASN A 117 29.53 -5.44 17.87
N THR A 118 29.25 -5.78 19.13
CA THR A 118 27.93 -5.55 19.74
C THR A 118 27.62 -4.07 19.86
N ARG A 119 28.59 -3.26 20.32
CA ARG A 119 28.46 -1.80 20.39
C ARG A 119 28.29 -1.17 19.01
N ALA A 120 29.05 -1.61 18.01
CA ALA A 120 28.93 -1.14 16.64
C ALA A 120 27.53 -1.44 16.05
N SER A 121 27.04 -2.66 16.23
CA SER A 121 25.72 -3.09 15.77
C SER A 121 24.60 -2.30 16.45
N ASN A 122 24.67 -2.12 17.77
CA ASN A 122 23.72 -1.31 18.52
C ASN A 122 23.71 0.14 18.04
N ASN A 123 24.89 0.74 17.81
CA ASN A 123 24.99 2.09 17.27
C ASN A 123 24.38 2.21 15.87
N GLN A 124 24.55 1.21 15.02
CA GLN A 124 23.92 1.20 13.69
C GLN A 124 22.40 1.15 13.80
N ILE A 125 21.84 0.24 14.61
CA ILE A 125 20.40 0.13 14.85
C ILE A 125 19.83 1.46 15.32
N VAL A 126 20.49 2.13 16.28
CA VAL A 126 20.04 3.44 16.79
C VAL A 126 20.05 4.51 15.71
N ARG A 127 21.06 4.53 14.82
CA ARG A 127 21.11 5.49 13.70
C ARG A 127 20.00 5.26 12.68
N GLU A 128 19.76 4.00 12.31
CA GLU A 128 18.67 3.61 11.41
C GLU A 128 17.32 3.98 12.01
N TRP A 129 17.10 3.67 13.30
CA TRP A 129 15.89 4.06 14.02
C TRP A 129 15.65 5.57 14.00
N ARG A 130 16.69 6.38 14.27
CA ARG A 130 16.57 7.85 14.21
C ARG A 130 16.18 8.32 12.81
N THR A 131 16.76 7.72 11.78
CA THR A 131 16.45 8.04 10.38
C THR A 131 14.99 7.71 10.05
N MET A 132 14.55 6.50 10.40
CA MET A 132 13.16 6.06 10.20
C MET A 132 12.15 6.93 10.94
N VAL A 133 12.47 7.43 12.14
CA VAL A 133 11.60 8.34 12.89
C VAL A 133 11.44 9.68 12.17
N MET A 134 12.52 10.22 11.61
CA MET A 134 12.45 11.47 10.82
C MET A 134 11.65 11.27 9.54
N GLU A 135 11.92 10.20 8.79
CA GLU A 135 11.19 9.85 7.57
C GLU A 135 9.70 9.63 7.82
N ARG A 136 9.35 8.98 8.94
CA ARG A 136 7.95 8.83 9.38
C ARG A 136 7.29 10.19 9.58
N GLY A 137 7.95 11.12 10.27
CA GLY A 137 7.42 12.47 10.49
C GLY A 137 7.18 13.23 9.18
N ASP A 138 8.10 13.13 8.22
CA ASP A 138 7.93 13.78 6.91
C ASP A 138 6.86 13.11 6.06
N TRP A 139 6.73 11.78 6.14
CA TRP A 139 5.63 11.04 5.53
C TRP A 139 4.27 11.43 6.12
N GLU A 140 4.17 11.60 7.44
CA GLU A 140 2.93 12.04 8.10
C GLU A 140 2.54 13.45 7.65
N LYS A 141 3.49 14.39 7.56
CA LYS A 141 3.25 15.73 7.00
C LYS A 141 2.83 15.69 5.54
N TYR A 142 3.43 14.80 4.74
CA TYR A 142 3.04 14.61 3.34
C TYR A 142 1.62 14.06 3.22
N ARG A 143 1.29 13.03 4.02
CA ARG A 143 -0.05 12.46 4.10
C ARG A 143 -1.08 13.51 4.50
N GLU A 144 -0.77 14.34 5.50
CA GLU A 144 -1.68 15.40 5.93
C GLU A 144 -1.95 16.41 4.82
N ARG A 145 -0.92 16.85 4.09
CA ARG A 145 -1.08 17.72 2.92
C ARG A 145 -1.96 17.08 1.85
N LEU A 146 -1.74 15.80 1.56
CA LEU A 146 -2.53 15.06 0.58
C LEU A 146 -4.01 14.96 0.99
N LEU A 147 -4.28 14.65 2.25
CA LEU A 147 -5.65 14.60 2.78
C LEU A 147 -6.34 15.97 2.72
N ARG A 148 -5.63 17.05 3.05
CA ARG A 148 -6.15 18.43 2.91
C ARG A 148 -6.49 18.75 1.46
N GLN A 149 -5.64 18.36 0.52
CA GLN A 149 -5.90 18.56 -0.91
C GLN A 149 -7.13 17.77 -1.38
N VAL A 150 -7.24 16.50 -1.02
CA VAL A 150 -8.39 15.65 -1.36
C VAL A 150 -9.68 16.25 -0.81
N LYS A 151 -9.67 16.71 0.45
CA LYS A 151 -10.83 17.37 1.06
C LYS A 151 -11.20 18.65 0.31
N PHE A 152 -10.23 19.51 0.01
CA PHE A 152 -10.46 20.74 -0.74
C PHE A 152 -11.04 20.48 -2.13
N GLU A 153 -10.53 19.47 -2.85
CA GLU A 153 -11.07 19.09 -4.16
C GLU A 153 -12.51 18.55 -4.09
N ALA A 154 -12.83 17.80 -3.03
CA ALA A 154 -14.19 17.33 -2.79
C ALA A 154 -15.15 18.49 -2.48
N ASP A 155 -14.74 19.40 -1.59
CA ASP A 155 -15.51 20.59 -1.24
C ASP A 155 -15.74 21.47 -2.47
N ARG A 156 -14.70 21.71 -3.28
CA ARG A 156 -14.79 22.46 -4.55
C ARG A 156 -15.80 21.85 -5.52
N LYS A 157 -15.75 20.52 -5.74
CA LYS A 157 -16.71 19.83 -6.61
C LYS A 157 -18.14 19.95 -6.08
N SER A 158 -18.31 19.86 -4.76
CA SER A 158 -19.63 20.00 -4.14
C SER A 158 -20.20 21.42 -4.32
N GLU A 159 -19.37 22.45 -4.19
CA GLU A 159 -19.75 23.84 -4.43
C GLU A 159 -20.06 24.10 -5.92
N GLU A 160 -19.28 23.53 -6.83
CA GLU A 160 -19.52 23.62 -8.29
C GLU A 160 -20.88 23.00 -8.65
N TRP A 161 -21.20 21.82 -8.11
CA TRP A 161 -22.50 21.17 -8.30
C TRP A 161 -23.64 21.97 -7.68
N GLY A 162 -23.44 22.54 -6.49
CA GLY A 162 -24.42 23.42 -5.85
C GLY A 162 -24.71 24.67 -6.70
N ARG A 163 -23.65 25.31 -7.24
CA ARG A 163 -23.78 26.46 -8.14
C ARG A 163 -24.51 26.13 -9.42
N GLU A 164 -24.19 25.00 -10.06
CA GLU A 164 -24.88 24.60 -11.29
C GLU A 164 -26.35 24.26 -11.03
N GLY A 165 -26.66 23.62 -9.89
CA GLY A 165 -28.04 23.40 -9.46
C GLY A 165 -28.83 24.70 -9.29
N LEU A 166 -28.24 25.73 -8.69
CA LEU A 166 -28.85 27.06 -8.57
C LEU A 166 -29.02 27.75 -9.92
N ARG A 167 -28.03 27.66 -10.81
CA ARG A 167 -28.14 28.18 -12.18
C ARG A 167 -29.29 27.53 -12.95
N GLY A 168 -29.47 26.22 -12.80
CA GLY A 168 -30.61 25.51 -13.39
C GLY A 168 -31.96 26.04 -12.90
N LYS A 169 -32.09 26.26 -11.58
CA LYS A 169 -33.31 26.85 -10.99
C LYS A 169 -33.56 28.28 -11.48
N LEU A 170 -32.50 29.09 -11.61
CA LEU A 170 -32.60 30.45 -12.13
C LEU A 170 -33.12 30.44 -13.58
N ARG A 171 -32.52 29.63 -14.47
CA ARG A 171 -32.98 29.51 -15.86
C ARG A 171 -34.44 29.05 -15.95
N ALA A 172 -34.86 28.12 -15.09
CA ALA A 172 -36.25 27.67 -15.04
C ALA A 172 -37.21 28.80 -14.62
N ALA A 173 -36.83 29.58 -13.60
CA ALA A 173 -37.62 30.73 -13.15
C ALA A 173 -37.68 31.83 -14.24
N GLU A 174 -36.57 32.11 -14.92
CA GLU A 174 -36.52 33.05 -16.05
C GLU A 174 -37.44 32.61 -17.19
N HIS A 175 -37.47 31.31 -17.50
CA HIS A 175 -38.35 30.77 -18.53
C HIS A 175 -39.84 30.90 -18.14
N LEU A 176 -40.19 30.61 -16.89
CA LEU A 176 -41.55 30.80 -16.38
C LEU A 176 -41.96 32.27 -16.43
N LEU A 177 -41.08 33.17 -15.98
CA LEU A 177 -41.34 34.61 -15.98
C LEU A 177 -41.47 35.17 -17.41
N ALA A 178 -40.68 34.66 -18.36
CA ALA A 178 -40.84 35.00 -19.77
C ALA A 178 -42.20 34.55 -20.33
N LYS A 179 -42.64 33.34 -19.99
CA LYS A 179 -43.95 32.82 -20.39
C LYS A 179 -45.09 33.66 -19.79
N GLU A 180 -45.04 33.92 -18.49
CA GLU A 180 -46.04 34.75 -17.81
C GLU A 180 -46.12 36.15 -18.40
N ARG A 181 -44.98 36.79 -18.70
CA ARG A 181 -44.95 38.09 -19.39
C ARG A 181 -45.59 38.04 -20.77
N ALA A 182 -45.36 36.96 -21.54
CA ALA A 182 -45.96 36.79 -22.85
C ALA A 182 -47.48 36.59 -22.75
N ASP A 183 -47.93 35.78 -21.80
CA ASP A 183 -49.36 35.53 -21.59
C ASP A 183 -50.07 36.78 -21.06
N TRP A 184 -49.45 37.53 -20.15
CA TRP A 184 -49.94 38.83 -19.70
C TRP A 184 -50.13 39.82 -20.86
N LYS A 185 -49.16 39.94 -21.76
CA LYS A 185 -49.28 40.80 -22.95
C LYS A 185 -50.48 40.43 -23.81
N LYS A 186 -50.70 39.13 -24.05
CA LYS A 186 -51.87 38.64 -24.80
C LYS A 186 -53.19 38.97 -24.11
N ILE A 187 -53.25 38.87 -22.77
CA ILE A 187 -54.44 39.24 -22.00
C ILE A 187 -54.71 40.74 -22.11
N CYS A 188 -53.69 41.58 -21.91
CA CYS A 188 -53.82 43.03 -22.06
C CYS A 188 -54.31 43.41 -23.46
N GLU A 189 -53.79 42.78 -24.50
CA GLU A 189 -54.22 43.05 -25.88
C GLU A 189 -55.69 42.69 -26.11
N LYS A 190 -56.14 41.52 -25.62
CA LYS A 190 -57.55 41.11 -25.69
C LYS A 190 -58.47 42.05 -24.93
N ASP A 191 -58.08 42.47 -23.73
CA ASP A 191 -58.89 43.42 -22.95
C ASP A 191 -58.92 44.80 -23.59
N ASN A 192 -57.83 45.25 -24.19
CA ASN A 192 -57.80 46.51 -24.93
C ASN A 192 -58.77 46.46 -26.13
N GLN A 193 -58.77 45.35 -26.89
CA GLN A 193 -59.72 45.13 -27.99
C GLN A 193 -61.18 45.16 -27.50
N ARG A 194 -61.48 44.51 -26.36
CA ARG A 194 -62.81 44.56 -25.73
C ARG A 194 -63.22 45.97 -25.33
N MET A 195 -62.31 46.73 -24.75
CA MET A 195 -62.56 48.13 -24.35
C MET A 195 -62.83 49.02 -25.56
N TYR A 196 -62.08 48.88 -26.65
CA TYR A 196 -62.36 49.59 -27.90
C TYR A 196 -63.72 49.22 -28.49
N ALA A 197 -64.08 47.93 -28.49
CA ALA A 197 -65.39 47.47 -28.97
C ALA A 197 -66.54 48.04 -28.11
N SER A 198 -66.38 48.08 -26.80
CA SER A 198 -67.36 48.69 -25.89
C SER A 198 -67.49 50.20 -26.11
N ARG A 199 -66.36 50.92 -26.27
CA ARG A 199 -66.37 52.35 -26.60
C ARG A 199 -67.11 52.63 -27.90
N ALA A 200 -66.85 51.85 -28.96
CA ALA A 200 -67.55 52.00 -30.23
C ALA A 200 -69.07 51.82 -30.08
N LYS A 201 -69.51 50.82 -29.29
CA LYS A 201 -70.94 50.62 -28.98
C LYS A 201 -71.54 51.78 -28.21
N ILE A 202 -70.83 52.33 -27.22
CA ILE A 202 -71.29 53.50 -26.46
C ILE A 202 -71.51 54.68 -27.42
N THR A 203 -70.54 54.97 -28.29
CA THR A 203 -70.65 56.07 -29.26
C THR A 203 -71.80 55.88 -30.24
N ASP A 204 -72.05 54.64 -30.72
CA ASP A 204 -73.19 54.34 -31.59
C ASP A 204 -74.53 54.54 -30.86
N LEU A 205 -74.64 54.05 -29.62
CA LEU A 205 -75.82 54.26 -28.77
C LEU A 205 -76.06 55.72 -28.42
N GLU A 206 -75.00 56.51 -28.19
CA GLU A 206 -75.07 57.95 -27.98
C GLU A 206 -75.65 58.64 -29.22
N ALA A 207 -75.18 58.30 -30.43
CA ALA A 207 -75.71 58.85 -31.67
C ALA A 207 -77.19 58.48 -31.91
N GLN A 208 -77.57 57.23 -31.62
CA GLN A 208 -78.97 56.79 -31.67
C GLN A 208 -79.84 57.55 -30.66
N ASN A 209 -79.35 57.77 -29.44
CA ASN A 209 -80.06 58.57 -28.43
C ASN A 209 -80.28 60.00 -28.91
N VAL A 210 -79.26 60.69 -29.42
CA VAL A 210 -79.41 62.06 -29.96
C VAL A 210 -80.48 62.10 -31.05
N THR A 211 -80.46 61.13 -31.97
CA THR A 211 -81.44 61.02 -33.05
C THR A 211 -82.87 60.79 -32.51
N LEU A 212 -83.03 59.95 -31.50
CA LEU A 212 -84.31 59.71 -30.85
C LEU A 212 -84.80 60.94 -30.08
N THR A 213 -83.91 61.64 -29.37
CA THR A 213 -84.23 62.87 -28.65
C THR A 213 -84.78 63.93 -29.61
N MET A 214 -84.12 64.15 -30.76
CA MET A 214 -84.64 65.07 -31.79
C MET A 214 -86.04 64.69 -32.27
N LYS A 215 -86.29 63.40 -32.54
CA LYS A 215 -87.63 62.94 -32.95
C LYS A 215 -88.70 63.14 -31.88
N VAL A 216 -88.35 62.99 -30.60
CA VAL A 216 -89.27 63.25 -29.49
C VAL A 216 -89.59 64.75 -29.42
N GLU A 217 -88.57 65.61 -29.52
CA GLU A 217 -88.76 67.06 -29.56
C GLU A 217 -89.66 67.50 -30.73
N ASP A 218 -89.46 66.94 -31.94
CA ASP A 218 -90.31 67.20 -33.10
C ASP A 218 -91.78 66.78 -32.85
N LEU A 219 -92.00 65.59 -32.27
CA LEU A 219 -93.34 65.09 -31.96
C LEU A 219 -94.04 65.87 -30.83
N GLU A 220 -93.28 66.36 -29.86
CA GLU A 220 -93.80 67.24 -28.79
C GLU A 220 -94.16 68.62 -29.34
N ALA A 221 -93.37 69.17 -30.26
CA ALA A 221 -93.66 70.42 -30.96
C ALA A 221 -94.93 70.32 -31.83
N ASP A 222 -95.19 69.17 -32.44
CA ASP A 222 -96.41 68.91 -33.23
C ASP A 222 -97.66 68.70 -32.37
N LYS A 223 -97.54 68.25 -31.11
CA LYS A 223 -98.67 68.12 -30.17
C LYS A 223 -99.07 69.42 -29.49
N GLY A 224 -98.19 70.44 -29.48
CA GLY A 224 -98.45 71.76 -28.91
C GLY A 224 -99.10 72.76 -29.88
N ARG A 225 -99.40 72.34 -31.11
CA ARG A 225 -99.97 73.15 -32.19
C ARG A 225 -101.41 72.72 -32.48
#